data_AF-A0A8J9YCZ6-F1
#
_entry.id   AF-A0A8J9YCZ6-F1
#
_cell.length_a   1.000
_cell.length_b   1.000
_cell.length_c   1.000
_cell.angle_alpha   90.00
_cell.angle_beta   90.00
_cell.angle_gamma   90.00
#
_symmetry.space_group_name_H-M   'P 1'
#
loop_
_entity.id
_entity.type
_entity.pdbx_description
1 polymer ?
#
loop_
_entity_poly.entity_id
_entity_poly.type
_entity_poly.pdbx_seq_one_letter_code
_entity_poly.pdbx_strand_id
1 'polypeptide(L)'
;MSKRNITFKFIMENKSEESTSPEKTIFTAIAQGDLTQFKNILAQHKGNVDFFDENGMTALQHAAYKGSKDMVQLLLDRGADVNSGKHEYNYTALHFGALSGNSEVCKLLLDAGAKPTATNSVGRTASQMAAFVGNHHTVATINNYVPSSEISYYSVPQGQQAEPYLPPFLVEPLHKLVLGVNIHPVRLALNLQHMPTLLDNADKVSKVLEMLCKREMTRGSDTNEVMAFKYHYLAYILKEINNIRDKQKPNSDNKEDKKHDIVEVFAKKLLKPGKDGMSLDLMDSFLKDCVREFPYRDSTTFHQMVSSLTSKDPPPALSVINCTINGQRGFVDAIPYCSTCGEEKPAKKCSKCKTVQYCDRECQRLHWFVHKKACNRESSIPVSNTKPNIDATELTSELQNLVAG
;
A
#
# COMPACT_ATOMS: atom_id res chain seq x y z
N MET A 1 17.51 -26.09 -1.83
CA MET A 1 18.50 -25.02 -2.13
C MET A 1 18.34 -23.89 -1.12
N SER A 2 19.47 -23.38 -0.64
CA SER A 2 19.65 -22.73 0.67
C SER A 2 18.92 -21.39 0.84
N LYS A 3 18.11 -21.27 1.91
CA LYS A 3 17.65 -20.00 2.48
C LYS A 3 18.87 -19.27 3.02
N ARG A 4 19.44 -18.32 2.28
CA ARG A 4 20.45 -17.41 2.80
C ARG A 4 19.78 -16.39 3.73
N ASN A 5 19.68 -16.76 5.00
CA ASN A 5 19.55 -15.80 6.10
C ASN A 5 20.77 -14.88 6.05
N ILE A 6 20.61 -13.66 5.54
CA ILE A 6 21.57 -12.59 5.79
C ILE A 6 21.31 -12.12 7.22
N THR A 7 21.82 -12.88 8.19
CA THR A 7 21.94 -12.42 9.56
C THR A 7 23.17 -11.50 9.57
N PHE A 8 22.96 -10.18 9.63
CA PHE A 8 24.04 -9.26 9.99
C PHE A 8 24.46 -9.61 11.41
N LYS A 9 25.58 -10.32 11.52
CA LYS A 9 26.14 -10.78 12.79
C LYS A 9 26.92 -9.61 13.40
N PHE A 10 26.29 -8.89 14.33
CA PHE A 10 27.01 -8.00 15.24
C PHE A 10 27.91 -8.85 16.13
N ILE A 11 29.23 -8.67 16.01
CA ILE A 11 30.21 -9.21 16.97
C ILE A 11 30.27 -8.21 18.12
N MET A 12 29.80 -8.59 19.30
CA MET A 12 30.13 -7.90 20.54
C MET A 12 31.44 -8.49 21.06
N GLU A 13 32.54 -7.74 20.98
CA GLU A 13 33.70 -7.99 21.81
C GLU A 13 33.57 -7.17 23.10
N ASN A 14 33.51 -7.88 24.23
CA ASN A 14 33.60 -7.31 25.57
C ASN A 14 35.01 -6.74 25.78
N LYS A 15 35.12 -5.42 26.01
CA LYS A 15 36.22 -4.83 26.78
C LYS A 15 35.77 -3.62 27.59
N SER A 16 35.91 -3.80 28.90
CA SER A 16 36.22 -2.86 29.99
C SER A 16 35.59 -1.45 30.03
N GLU A 17 34.89 -1.23 31.14
CA GLU A 17 34.52 0.04 31.80
C GLU A 17 35.21 1.32 31.30
N GLU A 18 34.49 2.11 30.51
CA GLU A 18 34.81 3.51 30.21
C GLU A 18 33.51 4.31 30.14
N SER A 19 33.51 5.49 30.79
CA SER A 19 32.41 6.44 30.95
C SER A 19 31.23 6.25 29.98
N THR A 20 30.07 5.86 30.51
CA THR A 20 28.84 5.68 29.73
C THR A 20 28.33 7.02 29.22
N SER A 21 28.87 7.47 28.08
CA SER A 21 28.35 8.65 27.40
C SER A 21 26.89 8.39 26.99
N PRO A 22 26.04 9.44 26.98
CA PRO A 22 24.66 9.33 26.51
C PRO A 22 24.55 8.64 25.14
N GLU A 23 25.55 8.82 24.27
CA GLU A 23 25.63 8.21 22.93
C GLU A 23 25.69 6.68 23.00
N LYS A 24 26.52 6.08 23.86
CA LYS A 24 26.56 4.61 23.98
C LYS A 24 25.26 4.07 24.57
N THR A 25 24.68 4.78 25.53
CA THR A 25 23.45 4.32 26.21
C THR A 25 22.20 4.40 25.33
N ILE A 26 22.10 5.37 24.41
CA ILE A 26 20.92 5.50 23.54
C ILE A 26 20.84 4.33 22.54
N PHE A 27 21.97 3.90 21.98
CA PHE A 27 21.98 2.74 21.07
C PHE A 27 21.60 1.45 21.80
N THR A 28 22.02 1.26 23.05
CA THR A 28 21.56 0.12 23.87
C THR A 28 20.05 0.15 24.09
N ALA A 29 19.48 1.31 24.43
CA ALA A 29 18.04 1.46 24.63
C ALA A 29 17.25 1.13 23.35
N ILE A 30 17.72 1.61 22.18
CA ILE A 30 17.11 1.29 20.88
C ILE A 30 17.25 -0.21 20.57
N ALA A 31 18.44 -0.79 20.79
CA ALA A 31 18.70 -2.20 20.52
C ALA A 31 17.77 -3.13 21.31
N GLN A 32 17.49 -2.79 22.57
CA GLN A 32 16.61 -3.51 23.49
C GLN A 32 15.13 -3.16 23.32
N GLY A 33 14.80 -2.07 22.61
CA GLY A 33 13.43 -1.57 22.52
C GLY A 33 12.93 -0.91 23.82
N ASP A 34 13.83 -0.49 24.72
CA ASP A 34 13.47 0.18 25.96
C ASP A 34 13.08 1.64 25.68
N LEU A 35 11.79 1.83 25.40
CA LEU A 35 11.22 3.15 25.13
C LEU A 35 11.30 4.10 26.33
N THR A 36 11.31 3.57 27.56
CA THR A 36 11.35 4.39 28.78
C THR A 36 12.74 4.98 28.97
N GLN A 37 13.77 4.13 28.90
CA GLN A 37 15.15 4.57 28.96
C GLN A 37 15.48 5.53 27.80
N PHE A 38 15.04 5.19 26.58
CA PHE A 38 15.22 6.04 25.41
C PHE A 38 14.62 7.44 25.61
N LYS A 39 13.38 7.53 26.10
CA LYS A 39 12.72 8.81 26.42
C LYS A 39 13.47 9.59 27.49
N ASN A 40 13.95 8.91 28.54
CA ASN A 40 14.69 9.54 29.62
C ASN A 40 16.02 10.14 29.12
N ILE A 41 16.76 9.40 28.28
CA ILE A 41 18.02 9.88 27.68
C ILE A 41 17.74 11.14 26.84
N LEU A 42 16.74 11.10 25.96
CA LEU A 42 16.38 12.26 25.14
C LEU A 42 15.85 13.43 25.97
N ALA A 43 15.15 13.20 27.08
CA ALA A 43 14.68 14.28 27.95
C ALA A 43 15.83 15.01 28.67
N GLN A 44 16.91 14.29 29.00
CA GLN A 44 18.08 14.86 29.66
C GLN A 44 19.05 15.52 28.66
N HIS A 45 19.05 15.09 27.40
CA HIS A 45 19.88 15.65 26.33
C HIS A 45 19.25 16.89 25.70
N LYS A 46 19.93 18.04 25.80
CA LYS A 46 19.48 19.32 25.22
C LYS A 46 20.09 19.63 23.84
N GLY A 47 21.04 18.81 23.38
CA GLY A 47 21.74 19.03 22.11
C GLY A 47 21.04 18.37 20.91
N ASN A 48 21.74 18.35 19.78
CA ASN A 48 21.34 17.57 18.61
C ASN A 48 21.22 16.08 18.97
N VAL A 49 20.18 15.41 18.45
CA VAL A 49 19.87 14.00 18.63
C VAL A 49 20.44 13.08 17.53
N ASP A 50 21.23 13.62 16.60
CA ASP A 50 22.01 12.86 15.62
C ASP A 50 23.20 12.14 16.27
N PHE A 51 22.96 11.27 17.25
CA PHE A 51 24.01 10.43 17.82
C PHE A 51 24.53 9.46 16.75
N PHE A 52 25.85 9.26 16.69
CA PHE A 52 26.50 8.38 15.71
C PHE A 52 27.16 7.19 16.43
N ASP A 53 27.03 6.00 15.85
CA ASP A 53 27.86 4.85 16.23
C ASP A 53 29.20 4.85 15.47
N GLU A 54 30.02 3.83 15.71
CA GLU A 54 31.35 3.68 15.10
C GLU A 54 31.31 3.54 13.57
N ASN A 55 30.16 3.13 12.98
CA ASN A 55 29.96 3.01 11.54
C ASN A 55 29.31 4.28 10.92
N GLY A 56 29.15 5.34 11.73
CA GLY A 56 28.46 6.56 11.34
C GLY A 56 26.94 6.42 11.23
N MET A 57 26.35 5.36 11.81
CA MET A 57 24.91 5.13 11.81
C MET A 57 24.23 5.99 12.86
N THR A 58 23.13 6.67 12.51
CA THR A 58 22.41 7.55 13.44
C THR A 58 21.46 6.80 14.37
N ALA A 59 21.13 7.37 15.52
CA ALA A 59 20.04 6.87 16.37
C ALA A 59 18.72 6.70 15.59
N LEU A 60 18.41 7.61 14.66
CA LEU A 60 17.23 7.52 13.79
C LEU A 60 17.30 6.32 12.84
N GLN A 61 18.47 6.06 12.25
CA GLN A 61 18.69 4.89 11.40
C GLN A 61 18.54 3.58 12.19
N HIS A 62 19.05 3.52 13.43
CA HIS A 62 18.87 2.36 14.33
C HIS A 62 17.39 2.15 14.68
N ALA A 63 16.67 3.21 15.06
CA ALA A 63 15.25 3.14 15.36
C ALA A 63 14.41 2.72 14.14
N ALA A 64 14.77 3.22 12.95
CA ALA A 64 14.14 2.86 11.68
C ALA A 64 14.36 1.38 11.33
N TYR A 65 15.57 0.85 11.51
CA TYR A 65 15.86 -0.57 11.28
C TYR A 65 15.09 -1.49 12.23
N LYS A 66 14.91 -1.06 13.49
CA LYS A 66 14.06 -1.76 14.47
C LYS A 66 12.56 -1.70 14.14
N GLY A 67 12.16 -0.84 13.20
CA GLY A 67 10.75 -0.60 12.90
C GLY A 67 10.00 0.06 14.06
N SER A 68 10.70 0.76 14.96
CA SER A 68 10.09 1.37 16.15
C SER A 68 9.53 2.75 15.82
N LYS A 69 8.22 2.79 15.51
CA LYS A 69 7.49 4.03 15.18
C LYS A 69 7.66 5.12 16.25
N ASP A 70 7.53 4.77 17.51
CA ASP A 70 7.57 5.73 18.62
C ASP A 70 8.97 6.36 18.77
N MET A 71 10.03 5.58 18.61
CA MET A 71 11.41 6.07 18.67
C MET A 71 11.73 6.95 17.46
N VAL A 72 11.29 6.55 16.27
CA VAL A 72 11.43 7.33 15.03
C VAL A 72 10.72 8.67 15.17
N GLN A 73 9.45 8.67 15.57
CA GLN A 73 8.68 9.90 15.76
C GLN A 73 9.37 10.84 16.75
N LEU A 74 9.79 10.34 17.91
CA LEU A 74 10.40 11.17 18.93
C LEU A 74 11.74 11.78 18.47
N LEU A 75 12.55 11.07 17.69
CA LEU A 75 13.79 11.62 17.13
C LEU A 75 13.50 12.71 16.08
N LEU A 76 12.52 12.48 15.22
CA LEU A 76 12.10 13.46 14.21
C LEU A 76 11.52 14.73 14.86
N ASP A 77 10.70 14.58 15.90
CA ASP A 77 10.15 15.69 16.69
C ASP A 77 11.26 16.52 17.39
N ARG A 78 12.42 15.90 17.65
CA ARG A 78 13.62 16.55 18.20
C ARG A 78 14.58 17.06 17.13
N GLY A 79 14.20 17.03 15.85
CA GLY A 79 14.95 17.60 14.76
C GLY A 79 16.11 16.73 14.24
N ALA A 80 16.04 15.40 14.41
CA ALA A 80 17.00 14.48 13.81
C ALA A 80 17.07 14.66 12.29
N ASP A 81 18.28 14.62 11.71
CA ASP A 81 18.47 14.69 10.26
C ASP A 81 18.04 13.37 9.60
N VAL A 82 16.85 13.40 9.01
CA VAL A 82 16.25 12.27 8.29
C VAL A 82 17.07 11.80 7.08
N ASN A 83 17.89 12.68 6.51
CA ASN A 83 18.68 12.44 5.30
C ASN A 83 20.18 12.25 5.61
N SER A 84 20.55 12.04 6.87
CA SER A 84 21.95 11.82 7.25
C SER A 84 22.58 10.70 6.41
N GLY A 85 23.70 11.04 5.77
CA GLY A 85 24.48 10.18 4.88
C GLY A 85 25.84 9.79 5.45
N LYS A 86 26.05 9.92 6.76
CA LYS A 86 27.35 9.63 7.40
C LYS A 86 27.65 8.14 7.57
N HIS A 87 26.65 7.27 7.37
CA HIS A 87 26.84 5.83 7.40
C HIS A 87 27.82 5.39 6.30
N GLU A 88 28.77 4.50 6.61
CA GLU A 88 29.85 4.05 5.71
C GLU A 88 29.38 3.72 4.27
N TYR A 89 28.21 3.11 4.15
CA TYR A 89 27.63 2.69 2.86
C TYR A 89 26.54 3.62 2.31
N ASN A 90 26.44 4.87 2.78
CA ASN A 90 25.44 5.86 2.37
C ASN A 90 23.97 5.41 2.57
N TYR A 91 23.71 4.53 3.55
CA TYR A 91 22.33 4.17 3.89
C TYR A 91 21.68 5.33 4.66
N THR A 92 20.46 5.69 4.27
CA THR A 92 19.63 6.68 4.98
C THR A 92 18.65 6.00 5.91
N ALA A 93 17.99 6.76 6.80
CA ALA A 93 16.96 6.21 7.68
C ALA A 93 15.84 5.51 6.89
N LEU A 94 15.49 6.01 5.69
CA LEU A 94 14.46 5.39 4.84
C LEU A 94 14.89 4.02 4.31
N HIS A 95 16.18 3.80 4.02
CA HIS A 95 16.69 2.48 3.64
C HIS A 95 16.52 1.47 4.79
N PHE A 96 16.84 1.88 6.01
CA PHE A 96 16.68 1.03 7.18
C PHE A 96 15.21 0.78 7.53
N GLY A 97 14.36 1.80 7.42
CA GLY A 97 12.90 1.64 7.52
C GLY A 97 12.36 0.64 6.48
N ALA A 98 12.85 0.71 5.24
CA ALA A 98 12.48 -0.22 4.18
C ALA A 98 12.90 -1.68 4.48
N LEU A 99 14.11 -1.87 5.01
CA LEU A 99 14.62 -3.18 5.43
C LEU A 99 13.83 -3.77 6.61
N SER A 100 13.34 -2.92 7.53
CA SER A 100 12.50 -3.36 8.65
C SER A 100 11.14 -3.92 8.21
N GLY A 101 10.67 -3.52 7.02
CA GLY A 101 9.33 -3.85 6.54
C GLY A 101 8.20 -3.05 7.19
N ASN A 102 8.50 -2.08 8.05
CA ASN A 102 7.49 -1.23 8.67
C ASN A 102 7.15 -0.03 7.76
N SER A 103 6.01 -0.12 7.07
CA SER A 103 5.51 0.95 6.19
C SER A 103 5.15 2.23 6.93
N GLU A 104 4.70 2.16 8.19
CA GLU A 104 4.40 3.35 8.99
C GLU A 104 5.67 4.13 9.32
N VAL A 105 6.76 3.44 9.65
CA VAL A 105 8.07 4.07 9.83
C VAL A 105 8.54 4.74 8.54
N CYS A 106 8.42 4.05 7.39
CA CYS A 106 8.78 4.65 6.11
C CYS A 106 7.95 5.90 5.80
N LYS A 107 6.65 5.86 6.09
CA LYS A 107 5.76 7.02 5.94
C LYS A 107 6.20 8.19 6.82
N LEU A 108 6.49 7.96 8.10
CA LEU A 108 6.97 9.02 9.00
C LEU A 108 8.26 9.67 8.50
N LEU A 109 9.20 8.86 8.01
CA LEU A 109 10.45 9.37 7.45
C LEU A 109 10.19 10.21 6.19
N LEU A 110 9.29 9.76 5.31
CA LEU A 110 8.90 10.50 4.11
C LEU A 110 8.15 11.80 4.44
N ASP A 111 7.26 11.79 5.43
CA ASP A 111 6.56 12.96 5.95
C ASP A 111 7.57 13.98 6.54
N ALA A 112 8.67 13.50 7.13
CA ALA A 112 9.78 14.33 7.61
C ALA A 112 10.77 14.77 6.50
N GLY A 113 10.53 14.43 5.23
CA GLY A 113 11.34 14.87 4.10
C GLY A 113 12.48 13.93 3.70
N ALA A 114 12.40 12.63 4.07
CA ALA A 114 13.30 11.63 3.52
C ALA A 114 13.24 11.60 1.99
N LYS A 115 14.40 11.53 1.32
CA LYS A 115 14.48 11.46 -0.14
C LYS A 115 14.25 10.01 -0.62
N PRO A 116 13.12 9.68 -1.28
CA PRO A 116 12.84 8.32 -1.75
C PRO A 116 13.78 7.86 -2.87
N THR A 117 14.39 8.81 -3.59
CA THR A 117 15.32 8.56 -4.70
C THR A 117 16.79 8.48 -4.28
N ALA A 118 17.10 8.72 -3.00
CA ALA A 118 18.46 8.57 -2.51
C ALA A 118 18.94 7.12 -2.68
N THR A 119 20.18 6.95 -3.14
CA THR A 119 20.79 5.65 -3.35
C THR A 119 21.95 5.42 -2.38
N ASN A 120 22.05 4.20 -1.87
CA ASN A 120 23.21 3.74 -1.10
C ASN A 120 24.45 3.49 -2.01
N SER A 121 25.56 3.02 -1.43
CA SER A 121 26.82 2.74 -2.14
C SER A 121 26.74 1.69 -3.26
N VAL A 122 25.69 0.86 -3.27
CA VAL A 122 25.45 -0.14 -4.33
C VAL A 122 24.40 0.32 -5.36
N GLY A 123 24.06 1.62 -5.35
CA GLY A 123 23.14 2.22 -6.32
C GLY A 123 21.68 1.81 -6.12
N ARG A 124 21.27 1.47 -4.89
CA ARG A 124 19.91 1.02 -4.58
C ARG A 124 19.13 2.03 -3.78
N THR A 125 17.86 2.22 -4.14
CA THR A 125 16.91 3.06 -3.39
C THR A 125 16.29 2.29 -2.23
N ALA A 126 15.66 3.01 -1.30
CA ALA A 126 14.94 2.40 -0.19
C ALA A 126 13.82 1.45 -0.66
N SER A 127 13.04 1.81 -1.69
CA SER A 127 11.99 0.91 -2.20
C SER A 127 12.57 -0.37 -2.81
N GLN A 128 13.74 -0.31 -3.45
CA GLN A 128 14.44 -1.50 -3.94
C GLN A 128 14.97 -2.37 -2.78
N MET A 129 15.37 -1.78 -1.66
CA MET A 129 15.72 -2.53 -0.45
C MET A 129 14.50 -3.22 0.16
N ALA A 130 13.34 -2.56 0.24
CA ALA A 130 12.09 -3.20 0.66
C ALA A 130 11.72 -4.38 -0.25
N ALA A 131 11.90 -4.23 -1.57
CA ALA A 131 11.64 -5.30 -2.53
C ALA A 131 12.58 -6.49 -2.33
N PHE A 132 13.87 -6.25 -2.05
CA PHE A 132 14.87 -7.29 -1.80
C PHE A 132 14.51 -8.19 -0.62
N VAL A 133 13.86 -7.64 0.42
CA VAL A 133 13.39 -8.40 1.59
C VAL A 133 11.92 -8.83 1.49
N GLY A 134 11.27 -8.68 0.33
CA GLY A 134 9.90 -9.13 0.09
C GLY A 134 8.80 -8.24 0.68
N ASN A 135 9.12 -7.03 1.15
CA ASN A 135 8.17 -6.14 1.82
C ASN A 135 7.35 -5.31 0.83
N HIS A 136 6.47 -5.97 0.07
CA HIS A 136 5.67 -5.35 -1.01
C HIS A 136 4.82 -4.16 -0.55
N HIS A 137 4.25 -4.21 0.66
CA HIS A 137 3.46 -3.10 1.19
C HIS A 137 4.33 -1.85 1.44
N THR A 138 5.59 -2.04 1.86
CA THR A 138 6.56 -0.96 2.04
C THR A 138 7.04 -0.40 0.70
N VAL A 139 7.27 -1.26 -0.30
CA VAL A 139 7.54 -0.83 -1.69
C VAL A 139 6.41 0.07 -2.18
N ALA A 140 5.16 -0.40 -2.06
CA ALA A 140 3.99 0.37 -2.45
C ALA A 140 3.91 1.71 -1.71
N THR A 141 4.12 1.71 -0.39
CA THR A 141 4.09 2.93 0.44
C THR A 141 5.11 3.96 -0.02
N ILE A 142 6.35 3.56 -0.29
CA ILE A 142 7.41 4.48 -0.73
C ILE A 142 7.15 4.97 -2.16
N ASN A 143 6.81 4.08 -3.09
CA ASN A 143 6.62 4.44 -4.50
C ASN A 143 5.36 5.27 -4.75
N ASN A 144 4.34 5.15 -3.88
CA ASN A 144 3.09 5.89 -3.95
C ASN A 144 3.09 7.14 -3.07
N TYR A 145 4.22 7.48 -2.45
CA TYR A 145 4.30 8.64 -1.57
C TYR A 145 4.22 9.94 -2.37
N VAL A 146 3.38 10.84 -1.86
CA VAL A 146 3.14 12.18 -2.40
C VAL A 146 3.23 13.13 -1.22
N PRO A 147 4.14 14.13 -1.24
CA PRO A 147 4.16 15.16 -0.21
C PRO A 147 2.83 15.91 -0.13
N SER A 148 2.36 16.23 1.08
CA SER A 148 1.10 16.98 1.26
C SER A 148 1.10 18.32 0.52
N SER A 149 2.28 18.96 0.38
CA SER A 149 2.47 20.20 -0.38
C SER A 149 2.05 20.09 -1.84
N GLU A 150 2.15 18.92 -2.46
CA GLU A 150 1.74 18.72 -3.85
C GLU A 150 0.23 18.82 -4.05
N ILE A 151 -0.56 18.49 -3.02
CA ILE A 151 -2.02 18.63 -3.03
C ILE A 151 -2.42 20.01 -2.54
N SER A 152 -1.74 20.54 -1.50
CA SER A 152 -1.93 21.90 -1.00
C SER A 152 -1.68 22.97 -2.07
N TYR A 153 -0.87 22.68 -3.09
CA TYR A 153 -0.71 23.56 -4.25
C TYR A 153 -2.06 23.97 -4.88
N TYR A 154 -3.04 23.05 -4.91
CA TYR A 154 -4.36 23.29 -5.49
C TYR A 154 -5.35 23.97 -4.54
N SER A 155 -4.96 24.16 -3.27
CA SER A 155 -5.81 24.82 -2.26
C SER A 155 -5.58 26.32 -2.09
N VAL A 156 -4.66 26.86 -2.88
CA VAL A 156 -4.41 28.30 -2.98
C VAL A 156 -4.88 28.79 -4.36
N PRO A 157 -5.59 29.93 -4.47
CA PRO A 157 -5.95 30.51 -5.76
C PRO A 157 -4.72 30.77 -6.64
N GLN A 158 -4.81 30.43 -7.92
CA GLN A 158 -3.68 30.59 -8.86
C GLN A 158 -4.03 31.60 -9.96
N GLY A 159 -3.08 32.46 -10.32
CA GLY A 159 -3.24 33.45 -11.39
C GLY A 159 -4.43 34.38 -11.16
N GLN A 160 -5.42 34.34 -12.07
CA GLN A 160 -6.62 35.17 -12.02
C GLN A 160 -7.83 34.50 -11.33
N GLN A 161 -7.64 33.35 -10.69
CA GLN A 161 -8.74 32.65 -10.03
C GLN A 161 -9.24 33.38 -8.79
N ALA A 162 -10.57 33.47 -8.65
CA ALA A 162 -11.21 33.97 -7.42
C ALA A 162 -11.24 32.91 -6.30
N GLU A 163 -11.36 31.63 -6.66
CA GLU A 163 -11.41 30.51 -5.72
C GLU A 163 -10.36 29.44 -6.08
N PRO A 164 -9.83 28.70 -5.08
CA PRO A 164 -8.91 27.60 -5.35
C PRO A 164 -9.61 26.44 -6.06
N TYR A 165 -8.84 25.65 -6.82
CA TYR A 165 -9.36 24.42 -7.44
C TYR A 165 -9.85 23.40 -6.40
N LEU A 166 -9.18 23.35 -5.24
CA LEU A 166 -9.51 22.48 -4.11
C LEU A 166 -9.75 23.32 -2.85
N PRO A 167 -10.92 23.23 -2.19
CA PRO A 167 -11.08 23.82 -0.87
C PRO A 167 -10.03 23.31 0.14
N PRO A 168 -9.42 24.17 0.99
CA PRO A 168 -8.35 23.76 1.91
C PRO A 168 -8.68 22.59 2.84
N PHE A 169 -9.94 22.50 3.31
CA PHE A 169 -10.39 21.40 4.16
C PHE A 169 -10.43 20.03 3.45
N LEU A 170 -10.28 19.99 2.12
CA LEU A 170 -10.21 18.75 1.33
C LEU A 170 -8.78 18.26 1.11
N VAL A 171 -7.76 19.05 1.47
CA VAL A 171 -6.34 18.66 1.27
C VAL A 171 -6.01 17.39 2.01
N GLU A 172 -6.26 17.34 3.32
CA GLU A 172 -5.96 16.17 4.15
C GLU A 172 -6.72 14.90 3.71
N PRO A 173 -8.05 14.91 3.52
CA PRO A 173 -8.75 13.70 3.09
C PRO A 173 -8.34 13.26 1.67
N LEU A 174 -8.06 14.19 0.74
CA LEU A 174 -7.57 13.83 -0.59
C LEU A 174 -6.15 13.24 -0.53
N HIS A 175 -5.27 13.81 0.29
CA HIS A 175 -3.92 13.29 0.53
C HIS A 175 -3.98 11.87 1.10
N LYS A 176 -4.85 11.63 2.08
CA LYS A 176 -5.09 10.29 2.63
C LYS A 176 -5.58 9.30 1.58
N LEU A 177 -6.49 9.72 0.68
CA LEU A 177 -6.98 8.88 -0.42
C LEU A 177 -5.86 8.54 -1.42
N VAL A 178 -5.06 9.53 -1.81
CA VAL A 178 -3.94 9.39 -2.76
C VAL A 178 -2.84 8.47 -2.22
N LEU A 179 -2.52 8.56 -0.93
CA LEU A 179 -1.52 7.70 -0.30
C LEU A 179 -2.00 6.24 -0.09
N GLY A 180 -3.28 5.96 -0.30
CA GLY A 180 -3.82 4.61 -0.18
C GLY A 180 -3.13 3.62 -1.13
N VAL A 181 -2.66 2.50 -0.58
CA VAL A 181 -2.03 1.41 -1.35
C VAL A 181 -3.01 0.30 -1.71
N ASN A 182 -4.05 0.09 -0.90
CA ASN A 182 -5.13 -0.82 -1.27
C ASN A 182 -6.08 -0.12 -2.27
N ILE A 183 -5.84 -0.40 -3.55
CA ILE A 183 -6.55 0.17 -4.68
C ILE A 183 -7.79 -0.63 -5.09
N HIS A 184 -8.21 -1.64 -4.33
CA HIS A 184 -9.40 -2.41 -4.66
C HIS A 184 -10.63 -1.49 -4.74
N PRO A 185 -11.46 -1.54 -5.80
CA PRO A 185 -12.57 -0.59 -5.97
C PRO A 185 -13.49 -0.49 -4.75
N VAL A 186 -13.86 -1.64 -4.17
CA VAL A 186 -14.71 -1.67 -2.96
C VAL A 186 -14.00 -1.08 -1.73
N ARG A 187 -12.67 -1.22 -1.59
CA ARG A 187 -11.92 -0.53 -0.52
C ARG A 187 -11.98 0.98 -0.72
N LEU A 188 -11.79 1.45 -1.94
CA LEU A 188 -11.84 2.88 -2.25
C LEU A 188 -13.25 3.46 -1.98
N ALA A 189 -14.31 2.72 -2.32
CA ALA A 189 -15.68 3.11 -1.97
C ALA A 189 -15.91 3.21 -0.46
N LEU A 190 -15.44 2.21 0.33
CA LEU A 190 -15.50 2.24 1.80
C LEU A 190 -14.72 3.43 2.38
N ASN A 191 -13.52 3.71 1.85
CA ASN A 191 -12.72 4.85 2.29
C ASN A 191 -13.44 6.18 2.02
N LEU A 192 -14.06 6.34 0.85
CA LEU A 192 -14.85 7.52 0.47
C LEU A 192 -16.10 7.70 1.34
N GLN A 193 -16.74 6.62 1.76
CA GLN A 193 -17.87 6.67 2.71
C GLN A 193 -17.46 7.24 4.08
N HIS A 194 -16.24 6.97 4.53
CA HIS A 194 -15.69 7.56 5.75
C HIS A 194 -15.13 8.98 5.54
N MET A 195 -15.15 9.50 4.31
CA MET A 195 -14.70 10.85 3.94
C MET A 195 -15.78 11.57 3.10
N PRO A 196 -17.00 11.81 3.66
CA PRO A 196 -18.14 12.32 2.90
C PRO A 196 -17.87 13.67 2.23
N THR A 197 -17.00 14.49 2.80
CA THR A 197 -16.58 15.78 2.24
C THR A 197 -15.95 15.66 0.85
N LEU A 198 -15.24 14.57 0.56
CA LEU A 198 -14.69 14.30 -0.78
C LEU A 198 -15.80 14.00 -1.79
N LEU A 199 -16.80 13.20 -1.39
CA LEU A 199 -17.93 12.88 -2.24
C LEU A 199 -18.76 14.13 -2.50
N ASP A 200 -19.07 14.92 -1.49
CA ASP A 200 -19.85 16.17 -1.63
C ASP A 200 -19.17 17.18 -2.57
N ASN A 201 -17.86 17.07 -2.75
CA ASN A 201 -17.07 17.89 -3.66
C ASN A 201 -16.45 17.07 -4.82
N ALA A 202 -17.09 15.97 -5.22
CA ALA A 202 -16.53 15.00 -6.17
C ALA A 202 -16.02 15.64 -7.46
N ASP A 203 -16.75 16.62 -8.03
CA ASP A 203 -16.33 17.28 -9.27
C ASP A 203 -15.02 18.07 -9.11
N LYS A 204 -14.87 18.80 -7.99
CA LYS A 204 -13.62 19.53 -7.68
C LYS A 204 -12.47 18.55 -7.44
N VAL A 205 -12.73 17.46 -6.71
CA VAL A 205 -11.73 16.43 -6.42
C VAL A 205 -11.30 15.69 -7.70
N SER A 206 -12.24 15.27 -8.55
CA SER A 206 -11.96 14.63 -9.84
C SER A 206 -11.14 15.55 -10.74
N LYS A 207 -11.47 16.85 -10.80
CA LYS A 207 -10.70 17.83 -11.57
C LYS A 207 -9.26 17.95 -11.07
N VAL A 208 -9.04 17.97 -9.76
CA VAL A 208 -7.68 18.03 -9.19
C VAL A 208 -6.90 16.74 -9.47
N LEU A 209 -7.54 15.57 -9.38
CA LEU A 209 -6.91 14.29 -9.76
C LEU A 209 -6.53 14.28 -11.26
N GLU A 210 -7.36 14.82 -12.15
CA GLU A 210 -7.02 14.99 -13.57
C GLU A 210 -5.84 15.94 -13.77
N MET A 211 -5.78 17.04 -13.03
CA MET A 211 -4.65 17.98 -13.07
C MET A 211 -3.36 17.34 -12.55
N LEU A 212 -3.43 16.56 -11.47
CA LEU A 212 -2.30 15.78 -10.95
C LEU A 212 -1.82 14.74 -11.96
N CYS A 213 -2.75 14.00 -12.59
CA CYS A 213 -2.47 13.07 -13.67
C CYS A 213 -1.70 13.75 -14.81
N LYS A 214 -2.21 14.90 -15.29
CA LYS A 214 -1.56 15.68 -16.33
C LYS A 214 -0.18 16.18 -15.92
N ARG A 215 -0.06 16.67 -14.69
CA ARG A 215 1.20 17.19 -14.16
C ARG A 215 2.27 16.11 -14.23
N GLU A 216 2.01 14.89 -13.74
CA GLU A 216 3.00 13.80 -13.74
C GLU A 216 3.49 13.41 -15.15
N MET A 217 2.66 13.58 -16.17
CA MET A 217 3.02 13.31 -17.57
C MET A 217 3.77 14.46 -18.25
N THR A 218 3.90 15.61 -17.59
CA THR A 218 4.55 16.82 -18.16
C THR A 218 5.84 17.21 -17.44
N ARG A 219 6.39 16.33 -16.60
CA ARG A 219 7.59 16.58 -15.78
C ARG A 219 8.92 16.37 -16.53
N GLY A 220 8.90 16.15 -17.85
CA GLY A 220 10.11 15.91 -18.64
C GLY A 220 10.81 14.62 -18.18
N SER A 221 12.08 14.73 -17.74
CA SER A 221 12.87 13.59 -17.24
C SER A 221 12.28 12.93 -15.99
N ASP A 222 11.48 13.66 -15.20
CA ASP A 222 10.88 13.17 -13.96
C ASP A 222 9.45 12.66 -14.15
N THR A 223 9.09 12.26 -15.38
CA THR A 223 7.75 11.75 -15.70
C THR A 223 7.43 10.50 -14.87
N ASN A 224 6.27 10.51 -14.21
CA ASN A 224 5.81 9.39 -13.39
C ASN A 224 4.49 8.82 -13.94
N GLU A 225 4.59 7.98 -14.97
CA GLU A 225 3.44 7.37 -15.64
C GLU A 225 2.58 6.54 -14.69
N VAL A 226 3.19 5.89 -13.70
CA VAL A 226 2.49 5.06 -12.70
C VAL A 226 1.60 5.91 -11.82
N MET A 227 2.11 7.03 -11.29
CA MET A 227 1.32 7.95 -10.51
C MET A 227 0.26 8.67 -11.36
N ALA A 228 0.59 9.02 -12.61
CA ALA A 228 -0.40 9.55 -13.54
C ALA A 228 -1.60 8.59 -13.70
N PHE A 229 -1.33 7.31 -13.95
CA PHE A 229 -2.38 6.30 -14.04
C PHE A 229 -3.12 6.10 -12.71
N LYS A 230 -2.43 6.15 -11.57
CA LYS A 230 -3.09 6.09 -10.25
C LYS A 230 -4.09 7.24 -10.07
N TYR A 231 -3.72 8.47 -10.39
CA TYR A 231 -4.63 9.61 -10.29
C TYR A 231 -5.85 9.46 -11.20
N HIS A 232 -5.63 9.01 -12.45
CA HIS A 232 -6.72 8.65 -13.37
C HIS A 232 -7.65 7.58 -12.79
N TYR A 233 -7.07 6.51 -12.24
CA TYR A 233 -7.81 5.41 -11.63
C TYR A 233 -8.68 5.87 -10.45
N LEU A 234 -8.13 6.69 -9.55
CA LEU A 234 -8.88 7.27 -8.44
C LEU A 234 -10.01 8.17 -8.93
N ALA A 235 -9.76 9.01 -9.94
CA ALA A 235 -10.78 9.86 -10.53
C ALA A 235 -11.91 9.06 -11.19
N TYR A 236 -11.57 7.97 -11.89
CA TYR A 236 -12.52 7.09 -12.55
C TYR A 236 -13.47 6.41 -11.54
N ILE A 237 -12.94 5.90 -10.44
CA ILE A 237 -13.75 5.30 -9.36
C ILE A 237 -14.63 6.36 -8.69
N LEU A 238 -14.09 7.54 -8.39
CA LEU A 238 -14.85 8.63 -7.79
C LEU A 238 -16.03 9.05 -8.69
N LYS A 239 -15.80 9.15 -10.00
CA LYS A 239 -16.85 9.45 -11.00
C LYS A 239 -17.94 8.38 -10.99
N GLU A 240 -17.59 7.09 -11.00
CA GLU A 240 -18.61 6.03 -10.98
C GLU A 240 -19.44 6.03 -9.68
N ILE A 241 -18.81 6.27 -8.53
CA ILE A 241 -19.51 6.41 -7.25
C ILE A 241 -20.43 7.65 -7.27
N ASN A 242 -19.95 8.78 -7.82
CA ASN A 242 -20.75 9.99 -7.97
C ASN A 242 -21.94 9.77 -8.91
N ASN A 243 -21.76 9.05 -10.02
CA ASN A 243 -22.83 8.69 -10.95
C ASN A 243 -23.93 7.85 -10.28
N ILE A 244 -23.56 6.93 -9.39
CA ILE A 244 -24.53 6.15 -8.61
C ILE A 244 -25.29 7.07 -7.66
N ARG A 245 -24.60 8.00 -6.99
CA ARG A 245 -25.22 8.99 -6.10
C ARG A 245 -26.22 9.88 -6.83
N ASP A 246 -25.87 10.37 -8.01
CA ASP A 246 -26.73 11.26 -8.80
C ASP A 246 -27.99 10.55 -9.28
N LYS A 247 -27.88 9.28 -9.68
CA LYS A 247 -29.04 8.44 -10.04
C LYS A 247 -29.99 8.16 -8.88
N GLN A 248 -29.55 8.34 -7.63
CA GLN A 248 -30.38 8.19 -6.43
C GLN A 248 -30.98 9.50 -5.92
N LYS A 249 -30.70 10.65 -6.55
CA LYS A 249 -31.36 11.92 -6.19
C LYS A 249 -32.85 11.80 -6.55
N PRO A 250 -33.77 12.17 -5.63
CA PRO A 250 -35.20 12.05 -5.91
C PRO A 250 -35.57 12.92 -7.10
N ASN A 251 -36.22 12.32 -8.10
CA ASN A 251 -37.01 13.09 -9.05
C ASN A 251 -38.16 13.74 -8.28
N SER A 252 -38.56 14.96 -8.66
CA SER A 252 -39.57 15.77 -7.98
C SER A 252 -40.93 15.12 -7.78
N ASP A 253 -41.18 13.93 -8.35
CA ASP A 253 -42.45 13.25 -8.35
C ASP A 253 -42.31 11.77 -7.97
N ASN A 254 -42.62 11.48 -6.70
CA ASN A 254 -43.04 10.20 -6.09
C ASN A 254 -42.12 9.57 -5.01
N LYS A 255 -42.76 9.44 -3.84
CA LYS A 255 -42.74 8.38 -2.81
C LYS A 255 -41.39 7.81 -2.38
N GLU A 256 -41.03 8.09 -1.12
CA GLU A 256 -40.22 7.27 -0.20
C GLU A 256 -39.34 6.18 -0.83
N ASP A 257 -38.47 6.56 -1.76
CA ASP A 257 -37.49 5.64 -2.30
C ASP A 257 -36.48 5.37 -1.18
N LYS A 258 -36.36 4.10 -0.79
CA LYS A 258 -35.32 3.65 0.13
C LYS A 258 -33.97 4.07 -0.44
N LYS A 259 -33.41 5.18 0.06
CA LYS A 259 -32.08 5.66 -0.31
C LYS A 259 -31.09 4.53 -0.04
N HIS A 260 -30.67 3.85 -1.11
CA HIS A 260 -29.76 2.73 -1.00
C HIS A 260 -28.36 3.25 -0.67
N ASP A 261 -27.69 2.58 0.27
CA ASP A 261 -26.28 2.85 0.57
C ASP A 261 -25.45 2.78 -0.73
N ILE A 262 -24.83 3.90 -1.13
CA ILE A 262 -24.09 4.06 -2.39
C ILE A 262 -22.95 3.03 -2.47
N VAL A 263 -22.26 2.78 -1.35
CA VAL A 263 -21.18 1.79 -1.29
C VAL A 263 -21.75 0.39 -1.44
N GLU A 264 -22.91 0.10 -0.84
CA GLU A 264 -23.55 -1.20 -1.01
C GLU A 264 -23.96 -1.44 -2.47
N VAL A 265 -24.51 -0.44 -3.16
CA VAL A 265 -24.86 -0.54 -4.58
C VAL A 265 -23.63 -0.78 -5.43
N PHE A 266 -22.56 0.01 -5.23
CA PHE A 266 -21.31 -0.12 -5.96
C PHE A 266 -20.64 -1.48 -5.71
N ALA A 267 -20.52 -1.89 -4.45
CA ALA A 267 -19.92 -3.17 -4.08
C ALA A 267 -20.71 -4.37 -4.63
N LYS A 268 -22.04 -4.34 -4.53
CA LYS A 268 -22.88 -5.42 -5.09
C LYS A 268 -22.75 -5.55 -6.60
N LYS A 269 -22.59 -4.43 -7.32
CA LYS A 269 -22.36 -4.42 -8.77
C LYS A 269 -21.06 -5.14 -9.11
N LEU A 270 -19.96 -4.79 -8.43
CA LEU A 270 -18.63 -5.32 -8.75
C LEU A 270 -18.37 -6.73 -8.22
N LEU A 271 -18.95 -7.10 -7.07
CA LEU A 271 -18.76 -8.42 -6.46
C LEU A 271 -19.72 -9.48 -7.00
N LYS A 272 -20.59 -9.14 -7.96
CA LYS A 272 -21.53 -10.09 -8.55
C LYS A 272 -20.76 -11.15 -9.35
N PRO A 273 -20.94 -12.44 -9.05
CA PRO A 273 -20.30 -13.50 -9.83
C PRO A 273 -20.74 -13.48 -11.29
N GLY A 274 -19.82 -13.85 -12.17
CA GLY A 274 -20.06 -14.09 -13.58
C GLY A 274 -20.90 -15.32 -13.84
N LYS A 275 -21.03 -15.68 -15.12
CA LYS A 275 -21.86 -16.83 -15.55
C LYS A 275 -21.33 -18.17 -15.04
N ASP A 276 -20.03 -18.28 -14.81
CA ASP A 276 -19.35 -19.45 -14.26
C ASP A 276 -19.52 -19.58 -12.73
N GLY A 277 -20.06 -18.56 -12.07
CA GLY A 277 -20.23 -18.50 -10.62
C GLY A 277 -18.94 -18.24 -9.83
N MET A 278 -17.81 -18.02 -10.49
CA MET A 278 -16.50 -17.80 -9.86
C MET A 278 -15.85 -16.48 -10.28
N SER A 279 -15.96 -16.08 -11.56
CA SER A 279 -15.36 -14.85 -12.07
C SER A 279 -16.08 -13.60 -11.56
N LEU A 280 -15.40 -12.45 -11.65
CA LEU A 280 -15.98 -11.13 -11.39
C LEU A 280 -16.05 -10.31 -12.69
N ASP A 281 -16.80 -10.80 -13.68
CA ASP A 281 -16.87 -10.23 -15.05
C ASP A 281 -17.17 -8.72 -15.06
N LEU A 282 -18.06 -8.25 -14.18
CA LEU A 282 -18.41 -6.82 -14.10
C LEU A 282 -17.27 -5.97 -13.52
N MET A 283 -16.53 -6.50 -12.55
CA MET A 283 -15.33 -5.83 -12.04
C MET A 283 -14.25 -5.79 -13.11
N ASP A 284 -14.04 -6.90 -13.81
CA ASP A 284 -13.04 -7.00 -14.85
C ASP A 284 -13.32 -6.04 -16.02
N SER A 285 -14.56 -5.99 -16.51
CA SER A 285 -14.99 -5.03 -17.53
C SER A 285 -14.83 -3.59 -17.06
N PHE A 286 -15.29 -3.27 -15.84
CA PHE A 286 -15.19 -1.92 -15.28
C PHE A 286 -13.74 -1.40 -15.22
N LEU A 287 -12.81 -2.28 -14.85
CA LEU A 287 -11.39 -1.96 -14.75
C LEU A 287 -10.70 -1.90 -16.12
N LYS A 288 -11.09 -2.76 -17.08
CA LYS A 288 -10.65 -2.67 -18.48
C LYS A 288 -11.10 -1.36 -19.14
N ASP A 289 -12.32 -0.92 -18.85
CA ASP A 289 -12.82 0.38 -19.31
C ASP A 289 -12.00 1.53 -18.69
N CYS A 290 -11.66 1.46 -17.40
CA CYS A 290 -10.76 2.42 -16.74
C CYS A 290 -9.41 2.52 -17.46
N VAL A 291 -8.78 1.38 -17.80
CA VAL A 291 -7.52 1.36 -18.55
C VAL A 291 -7.71 1.97 -19.93
N ARG A 292 -8.78 1.59 -20.64
CA ARG A 292 -9.10 2.12 -21.97
C ARG A 292 -9.27 3.64 -21.96
N GLU A 293 -9.86 4.20 -20.91
CA GLU A 293 -10.08 5.65 -20.79
C GLU A 293 -8.84 6.45 -20.38
N PHE A 294 -7.71 5.79 -20.08
CA PHE A 294 -6.48 6.50 -19.76
C PHE A 294 -6.02 7.35 -20.98
N PRO A 295 -5.81 8.67 -20.82
CA PRO A 295 -5.60 9.57 -21.96
C PRO A 295 -4.21 9.44 -22.60
N TYR A 296 -3.21 8.91 -21.88
CA TYR A 296 -1.83 8.84 -22.34
C TYR A 296 -1.54 7.49 -23.00
N ARG A 297 -2.02 7.33 -24.23
CA ARG A 297 -1.95 6.07 -24.97
C ARG A 297 -0.53 5.66 -25.36
N ASP A 298 0.36 6.61 -25.58
CA ASP A 298 1.75 6.32 -25.96
C ASP A 298 2.65 5.96 -24.77
N SER A 299 2.11 5.99 -23.53
CA SER A 299 2.90 5.72 -22.34
C SER A 299 3.29 4.25 -22.24
N THR A 300 4.48 3.98 -21.69
CA THR A 300 4.97 2.61 -21.51
C THR A 300 4.03 1.81 -20.61
N THR A 301 3.54 2.46 -19.55
CA THR A 301 2.60 1.92 -18.57
C THR A 301 1.29 1.49 -19.23
N PHE A 302 0.72 2.32 -20.11
CA PHE A 302 -0.49 1.98 -20.84
C PHE A 302 -0.27 0.76 -21.75
N HIS A 303 0.80 0.78 -22.55
CA HIS A 303 1.13 -0.32 -23.46
C HIS A 303 1.33 -1.66 -22.72
N GLN A 304 2.03 -1.64 -21.57
CA GLN A 304 2.24 -2.82 -20.73
C GLN A 304 0.92 -3.38 -20.17
N MET A 305 0.03 -2.51 -19.66
CA MET A 305 -1.27 -2.94 -19.17
C MET A 305 -2.12 -3.55 -20.29
N VAL A 306 -2.21 -2.89 -21.44
CA VAL A 306 -2.97 -3.41 -22.58
C VAL A 306 -2.42 -4.76 -23.04
N SER A 307 -1.10 -4.87 -23.21
CA SER A 307 -0.44 -6.12 -23.61
C SER A 307 -0.79 -7.29 -22.67
N SER A 308 -0.80 -7.05 -21.35
CA SER A 308 -1.18 -8.05 -20.36
C SER A 308 -2.66 -8.44 -20.46
N LEU A 309 -3.54 -7.43 -20.54
CA LEU A 309 -5.00 -7.59 -20.58
C LEU A 309 -5.54 -8.22 -21.88
N THR A 310 -4.75 -8.19 -22.96
CA THR A 310 -5.09 -8.78 -24.27
C THR A 310 -4.29 -10.03 -24.58
N SER A 311 -3.55 -10.58 -23.61
CA SER A 311 -2.81 -11.83 -23.80
C SER A 311 -3.77 -13.04 -23.96
N LYS A 312 -3.25 -14.21 -24.37
CA LYS A 312 -4.06 -15.41 -24.63
C LYS A 312 -4.83 -15.88 -23.39
N ASP A 313 -4.24 -15.72 -22.22
CA ASP A 313 -4.83 -16.03 -20.92
C ASP A 313 -4.65 -14.82 -19.99
N PRO A 314 -5.48 -13.78 -20.14
CA PRO A 314 -5.24 -12.51 -19.48
C PRO A 314 -5.51 -12.64 -17.97
N PRO A 315 -4.58 -12.16 -17.12
CA PRO A 315 -4.84 -12.10 -15.69
C PRO A 315 -6.01 -11.15 -15.40
N PRO A 316 -6.67 -11.28 -14.23
CA PRO A 316 -7.73 -10.37 -13.83
C PRO A 316 -7.27 -8.91 -13.88
N ALA A 317 -8.11 -8.00 -14.39
CA ALA A 317 -7.73 -6.61 -14.59
C ALA A 317 -7.27 -5.90 -13.32
N LEU A 318 -7.88 -6.25 -12.17
CA LEU A 318 -7.44 -5.75 -10.87
C LEU A 318 -6.00 -6.15 -10.54
N SER A 319 -5.58 -7.36 -10.92
CA SER A 319 -4.21 -7.83 -10.72
C SER A 319 -3.21 -7.00 -11.53
N VAL A 320 -3.52 -6.75 -12.80
CA VAL A 320 -2.67 -5.92 -13.69
C VAL A 320 -2.53 -4.50 -13.13
N ILE A 321 -3.64 -3.85 -12.82
CA ILE A 321 -3.66 -2.48 -12.26
C ILE A 321 -2.88 -2.43 -10.92
N ASN A 322 -3.04 -3.45 -10.06
CA ASN A 322 -2.34 -3.52 -8.78
C ASN A 322 -0.82 -3.66 -8.98
N CYS A 323 -0.38 -4.55 -9.87
CA CYS A 323 1.04 -4.68 -10.22
C CYS A 323 1.62 -3.40 -10.84
N THR A 324 0.83 -2.69 -11.65
CA THR A 324 1.24 -1.41 -12.23
C THR A 324 1.43 -0.33 -11.16
N ILE A 325 0.45 -0.15 -10.26
CA ILE A 325 0.46 0.94 -9.26
C ILE A 325 1.38 0.64 -8.07
N ASN A 326 1.37 -0.60 -7.57
CA ASN A 326 2.08 -0.98 -6.35
C ASN A 326 3.39 -1.74 -6.59
N GLY A 327 3.71 -2.01 -7.87
CA GLY A 327 4.86 -2.80 -8.27
C GLY A 327 4.57 -4.30 -8.31
N GLN A 328 5.36 -5.02 -9.12
CA GLN A 328 5.24 -6.45 -9.27
C GLN A 328 5.69 -7.20 -8.00
N ARG A 329 4.97 -8.27 -7.67
CA ARG A 329 5.35 -9.19 -6.59
C ARG A 329 6.07 -10.38 -7.20
N GLY A 330 7.37 -10.50 -6.96
CA GLY A 330 8.19 -11.61 -7.48
C GLY A 330 7.82 -12.97 -6.87
N PHE A 331 7.25 -12.97 -5.67
CA PHE A 331 6.69 -14.15 -5.01
C PHE A 331 5.25 -13.83 -4.62
N VAL A 332 4.32 -14.70 -5.04
CA VAL A 332 2.95 -14.64 -4.52
C VAL A 332 2.99 -15.34 -3.17
N ASP A 333 3.35 -14.60 -2.12
CA ASP A 333 3.17 -15.10 -0.76
C ASP A 333 1.70 -15.52 -0.59
N ALA A 334 1.47 -16.58 0.19
CA ALA A 334 0.12 -17.01 0.60
C ALA A 334 -0.50 -16.03 1.62
N ILE A 335 -0.42 -14.72 1.34
CA ILE A 335 -1.06 -13.67 2.12
C ILE A 335 -2.57 -13.81 1.92
N PRO A 336 -3.35 -14.04 2.99
CA PRO A 336 -4.79 -14.05 2.86
C PRO A 336 -5.30 -12.64 2.57
N TYR A 337 -6.31 -12.54 1.72
CA TYR A 337 -6.96 -11.28 1.36
C TYR A 337 -8.43 -11.28 1.81
N CYS A 338 -8.93 -10.09 2.15
CA CYS A 338 -10.35 -9.89 2.35
C CYS A 338 -11.10 -10.12 1.03
N SER A 339 -12.07 -11.02 1.02
CA SER A 339 -12.85 -11.34 -0.18
C SER A 339 -13.76 -10.22 -0.68
N THR A 340 -13.91 -9.14 0.10
CA THR A 340 -14.74 -7.99 -0.26
C THR A 340 -13.93 -6.83 -0.82
N CYS A 341 -12.79 -6.53 -0.20
CA CYS A 341 -12.06 -5.29 -0.42
C CYS A 341 -10.56 -5.50 -0.66
N GLY A 342 -10.09 -6.75 -0.80
CA GLY A 342 -8.70 -7.05 -1.13
C GLY A 342 -7.66 -6.64 -0.09
N GLU A 343 -8.06 -6.30 1.14
CA GLU A 343 -7.11 -5.99 2.21
C GLU A 343 -6.29 -7.21 2.60
N GLU A 344 -5.00 -7.01 2.83
CA GLU A 344 -4.10 -8.07 3.29
C GLU A 344 -4.36 -8.43 4.75
N LYS A 345 -4.09 -9.69 5.10
CA LYS A 345 -4.12 -10.21 6.48
C LYS A 345 -5.44 -9.83 7.22
N PRO A 346 -6.61 -10.15 6.64
CA PRO A 346 -7.91 -9.86 7.25
C PRO A 346 -8.04 -10.52 8.63
N ALA A 347 -8.64 -9.80 9.57
CA ALA A 347 -8.72 -10.23 10.97
C ALA A 347 -9.76 -11.34 11.24
N LYS A 348 -10.78 -11.49 10.39
CA LYS A 348 -11.93 -12.36 10.64
C LYS A 348 -12.08 -13.43 9.57
N LYS A 349 -12.48 -14.64 9.97
CA LYS A 349 -12.84 -15.74 9.08
C LYS A 349 -14.33 -16.03 9.17
N CYS A 350 -14.94 -16.47 8.08
CA CYS A 350 -16.32 -16.94 8.08
C CYS A 350 -16.47 -18.08 9.10
N SER A 351 -17.46 -17.98 9.99
CA SER A 351 -17.66 -18.96 11.06
C SER A 351 -18.04 -20.35 10.54
N LYS A 352 -18.62 -20.44 9.34
CA LYS A 352 -19.06 -21.69 8.71
C LYS A 352 -17.95 -22.37 7.92
N CYS A 353 -17.48 -21.77 6.82
CA CYS A 353 -16.49 -22.44 5.94
C CYS A 353 -15.04 -22.27 6.41
N LYS A 354 -14.72 -21.26 7.24
CA LYS A 354 -13.35 -20.90 7.68
C LYS A 354 -12.38 -20.49 6.55
N THR A 355 -12.75 -20.67 5.28
CA THR A 355 -11.95 -20.31 4.09
C THR A 355 -12.01 -18.83 3.78
N VAL A 356 -13.23 -18.26 3.72
CA VAL A 356 -13.46 -16.86 3.34
C VAL A 356 -13.14 -15.94 4.51
N GLN A 357 -12.45 -14.84 4.23
CA GLN A 357 -11.94 -13.91 5.24
C GLN A 357 -12.36 -12.46 4.98
N TYR A 358 -12.52 -11.70 6.06
CA TYR A 358 -13.01 -10.34 6.08
C TYR A 358 -12.21 -9.47 7.04
N CYS A 359 -12.02 -8.19 6.69
CA CYS A 359 -11.46 -7.22 7.63
C CYS A 359 -12.35 -7.08 8.87
N ASP A 360 -13.65 -6.90 8.63
CA ASP A 360 -14.62 -6.53 9.63
C ASP A 360 -16.03 -7.02 9.25
N ARG A 361 -17.03 -6.59 10.03
CA ARG A 361 -18.44 -6.95 9.84
C ARG A 361 -19.04 -6.28 8.60
N GLU A 362 -18.55 -5.11 8.20
CA GLU A 362 -19.05 -4.37 7.04
C GLU A 362 -18.64 -5.06 5.74
N CYS A 363 -17.36 -5.44 5.62
CA CYS A 363 -16.88 -6.25 4.51
C CYS A 363 -17.66 -7.57 4.41
N GLN A 364 -17.91 -8.23 5.54
CA GLN A 364 -18.72 -9.46 5.56
C GLN A 364 -20.15 -9.19 5.06
N ARG A 365 -20.81 -8.13 5.55
CA ARG A 365 -22.18 -7.74 5.13
C ARG A 365 -22.24 -7.51 3.63
N LEU A 366 -21.30 -6.75 3.08
CA LEU A 366 -21.25 -6.37 1.67
C LEU A 366 -21.05 -7.57 0.74
N HIS A 367 -20.32 -8.60 1.14
CA HIS A 367 -20.10 -9.81 0.33
C HIS A 367 -21.10 -10.94 0.62
N TRP A 368 -21.82 -10.89 1.75
CA TRP A 368 -22.68 -11.98 2.22
C TRP A 368 -23.75 -12.40 1.21
N PHE A 369 -24.26 -11.48 0.39
CA PHE A 369 -25.27 -11.79 -0.62
C PHE A 369 -24.80 -12.83 -1.65
N VAL A 370 -23.50 -12.85 -1.94
CA VAL A 370 -22.82 -13.85 -2.79
C VAL A 370 -22.44 -15.05 -1.95
N HIS A 371 -21.65 -14.80 -0.90
CA HIS A 371 -21.02 -15.85 -0.13
C HIS A 371 -22.03 -16.82 0.48
N LYS A 372 -23.21 -16.36 0.94
CA LYS A 372 -24.23 -17.23 1.56
C LYS A 372 -24.67 -18.39 0.67
N LYS A 373 -24.63 -18.22 -0.67
CA LYS A 373 -25.00 -19.25 -1.64
C LYS A 373 -23.92 -20.32 -1.77
N ALA A 374 -22.65 -19.92 -1.74
CA ALA A 374 -21.49 -20.81 -1.84
C ALA A 374 -21.15 -21.48 -0.49
N CYS A 375 -21.23 -20.72 0.61
CA CYS A 375 -20.86 -21.17 1.95
C CYS A 375 -21.66 -22.38 2.44
N ASN A 376 -22.92 -22.53 2.01
CA ASN A 376 -23.76 -23.67 2.37
C ASN A 376 -23.45 -24.92 1.52
N ARG A 377 -22.77 -24.80 0.37
CA ARG A 377 -22.47 -25.93 -0.53
C ARG A 377 -21.28 -26.76 -0.07
N GLU A 378 -20.33 -26.16 0.66
CA GLU A 378 -19.15 -26.87 1.20
C GLU A 378 -19.50 -27.78 2.40
N SER A 379 -20.60 -27.49 3.11
CA SER A 379 -21.11 -28.34 4.21
C SER A 379 -21.82 -29.63 3.77
N SER A 380 -21.94 -29.89 2.46
CA SER A 380 -22.64 -31.05 1.89
C SER A 380 -21.74 -32.08 1.19
N ILE A 381 -20.41 -31.98 1.31
CA ILE A 381 -19.50 -33.02 0.83
C ILE A 381 -19.11 -33.91 2.02
N PRO A 382 -19.48 -35.21 2.04
CA PRO A 382 -18.98 -36.13 3.06
C PRO A 382 -17.47 -36.22 2.89
N VAL A 383 -16.73 -35.93 3.96
CA VAL A 383 -15.29 -36.17 4.02
C VAL A 383 -15.08 -37.69 4.00
N SER A 384 -14.78 -38.25 2.83
CA SER A 384 -14.25 -39.62 2.78
C SER A 384 -12.83 -39.59 3.32
N ASN A 385 -12.65 -40.14 4.53
CA ASN A 385 -11.34 -40.42 5.12
C ASN A 385 -10.63 -41.55 4.37
N THR A 386 -10.23 -41.31 3.14
CA THR A 386 -9.25 -42.12 2.43
C THR A 386 -8.05 -41.23 2.14
N LYS A 387 -7.02 -41.34 2.99
CA LYS A 387 -5.68 -40.87 2.65
C LYS A 387 -5.28 -41.61 1.35
N PRO A 388 -4.96 -40.92 0.25
CA PRO A 388 -4.27 -41.58 -0.84
C PRO A 388 -2.87 -41.93 -0.30
N ASN A 389 -2.54 -43.22 -0.32
CA ASN A 389 -1.21 -43.70 -0.03
C ASN A 389 -0.34 -43.32 -1.23
N ILE A 390 0.24 -42.12 -1.18
CA ILE A 390 1.14 -41.62 -2.20
C ILE A 390 2.48 -42.30 -1.94
N ASP A 391 2.88 -43.22 -2.83
CA ASP A 391 4.17 -43.89 -2.74
C ASP A 391 5.28 -42.87 -3.07
N ALA A 392 6.02 -42.47 -2.04
CA ALA A 392 7.07 -41.47 -2.13
C ALA A 392 8.21 -41.90 -3.08
N THR A 393 8.31 -43.19 -3.39
CA THR A 393 9.33 -43.71 -4.30
C THR A 393 9.02 -43.39 -5.77
N GLU A 394 7.75 -43.33 -6.15
CA GLU A 394 7.30 -43.03 -7.52
C GLU A 394 7.45 -41.53 -7.85
N LEU A 395 7.13 -40.66 -6.89
CA LEU A 395 7.38 -39.21 -7.01
C LEU A 395 8.87 -38.85 -7.10
N THR A 396 9.73 -39.63 -6.46
CA THR A 396 11.18 -39.37 -6.47
C THR A 396 11.79 -39.76 -7.83
N SER A 397 11.29 -40.81 -8.47
CA SER A 397 11.75 -41.23 -9.81
C SER A 397 11.26 -40.28 -10.91
N GLU A 398 10.02 -39.79 -10.82
CA GLU A 398 9.48 -38.79 -11.75
C GLU A 398 10.25 -37.46 -11.69
N LEU A 399 10.62 -37.02 -10.47
CA LEU A 399 11.40 -35.79 -10.28
C LEU A 399 12.84 -35.91 -10.77
N GLN A 400 13.46 -37.09 -10.69
CA GLN A 400 14.82 -37.31 -11.21
C GLN A 400 14.85 -37.32 -12.75
N ASN A 401 13.80 -37.82 -13.41
CA ASN A 401 13.70 -37.84 -14.87
C ASN A 401 13.51 -36.43 -15.48
N LEU A 402 12.98 -35.46 -14.72
CA LEU A 402 12.83 -34.07 -15.17
C LEU A 402 14.12 -33.25 -15.13
N VAL A 403 15.14 -33.70 -14.39
CA VAL A 403 16.43 -33.00 -14.27
C VAL A 403 17.47 -33.54 -15.28
N ALA A 404 17.22 -34.69 -15.87
CA ALA A 404 18.12 -35.37 -16.80
C ALA A 404 17.75 -35.18 -18.29
N GLY A 405 16.78 -34.31 -18.60
CA GLY A 405 16.31 -34.01 -19.97
C GLY A 405 16.90 -32.74 -20.56
#